data_AF-A0A0G9H1X4-F1
#
_entry.id   AF-A0A0G9H1X4-F1
#
_cell.length_a   1.000
_cell.length_b   1.000
_cell.length_c   1.000
_cell.angle_alpha   90.00
_cell.angle_beta   90.00
_cell.angle_gamma   90.00
#
_symmetry.space_group_name_H-M   'P 1'
#
loop_
_entity.id
_entity.type
_entity.pdbx_description
1 polymer ?
#
loop_
_entity_poly.entity_id
_entity_poly.type
_entity_poly.pdbx_seq_one_letter_code
_entity_poly.pdbx_strand_id
1 'polypeptide(L)'
;MNTSIATPASPLQGGAEILERILAARGNLIALEGGDKVGLVGLLRPLVRRSGQAVYLWNPELGLGNLREEHVGLPGSQRLNIALRYMLQSNHFGIYLLQRLPLPLPMADATLLRQLARATSGHVRRVVMLDPPESFVASFNDVLVRLSCQSEPAQRPRLRDGRWIL
;
A
#
# COMPACT_ATOMS: atom_id res chain seq x y z
N MET A 1 -23.00 10.76 34.44
CA MET A 1 -22.28 11.47 33.36
C MET A 1 -21.17 10.55 32.86
N ASN A 2 -21.41 9.78 31.80
CA ASN A 2 -20.41 8.87 31.23
C ASN A 2 -19.81 9.50 29.97
N THR A 3 -18.69 10.18 30.11
CA THR A 3 -17.83 10.54 28.99
C THR A 3 -17.14 9.28 28.49
N SER A 4 -17.63 8.68 27.40
CA SER A 4 -16.85 7.70 26.63
C SER A 4 -15.63 8.41 26.08
N ILE A 5 -14.46 8.12 26.67
CA ILE A 5 -13.17 8.50 26.11
C ILE A 5 -13.00 7.65 24.86
N ALA A 6 -13.02 8.27 23.68
CA ALA A 6 -12.58 7.60 22.47
C ALA A 6 -11.11 7.23 22.69
N THR A 7 -10.84 5.94 22.91
CA THR A 7 -9.49 5.41 22.97
C THR A 7 -8.75 5.83 21.70
N PRO A 8 -7.60 6.52 21.77
CA PRO A 8 -6.84 6.82 20.57
C PRO A 8 -6.54 5.50 19.88
N ALA A 9 -6.92 5.38 18.60
CA ALA A 9 -6.67 4.18 17.81
C ALA A 9 -5.18 3.84 17.95
N SER A 10 -4.89 2.63 18.42
CA SER A 10 -3.50 2.22 18.61
C SER A 10 -2.80 2.22 17.24
N PRO A 11 -1.49 2.52 17.15
CA PRO A 11 -0.77 2.55 15.86
C PRO A 11 -0.92 1.25 15.05
N LEU A 12 -1.01 0.11 15.75
CA LEU A 12 -1.29 -1.21 15.15
C LEU A 12 -2.67 -1.30 14.50
N GLN A 13 -3.68 -0.63 15.08
CA GLN A 13 -5.04 -0.58 14.55
C GLN A 13 -5.08 0.27 13.27
N GLY A 14 -4.38 1.39 13.24
CA GLY A 14 -4.21 2.20 12.03
C GLY A 14 -3.52 1.43 10.89
N GLY A 15 -2.48 0.63 11.20
CA GLY A 15 -1.84 -0.24 10.22
C GLY A 15 -2.78 -1.31 9.64
N ALA A 16 -3.60 -1.94 10.48
CA ALA A 16 -4.58 -2.92 10.03
C ALA A 16 -5.68 -2.29 9.16
N GLU A 17 -6.20 -1.13 9.55
CA GLU A 17 -7.20 -0.39 8.76
C GLU A 17 -6.67 0.00 7.38
N ILE A 18 -5.42 0.47 7.29
CA ILE A 18 -4.77 0.78 6.00
C ILE A 18 -4.62 -0.49 5.15
N LEU A 19 -4.23 -1.62 5.76
CA LEU A 19 -4.08 -2.89 5.05
C LEU A 19 -5.41 -3.37 4.46
N GLU A 20 -6.50 -3.30 5.24
CA GLU A 20 -7.83 -3.64 4.76
C GLU A 20 -8.28 -2.73 3.61
N ARG A 21 -7.98 -1.43 3.68
CA ARG A 21 -8.27 -0.49 2.57
C ARG A 21 -7.48 -0.81 1.31
N ILE A 22 -6.21 -1.24 1.43
CA ILE A 22 -5.40 -1.73 0.30
C ILE A 22 -6.05 -2.98 -0.32
N LEU A 23 -6.51 -3.90 0.52
CA LEU A 23 -7.16 -5.13 0.09
C LEU A 23 -8.51 -4.87 -0.61
N ALA A 24 -9.28 -3.92 -0.11
CA ALA A 24 -10.59 -3.53 -0.63
C ALA A 24 -10.52 -2.62 -1.88
N ALA A 25 -9.33 -2.16 -2.28
CA ALA A 25 -9.17 -1.27 -3.42
C ALA A 25 -9.73 -1.90 -4.71
N ARG A 26 -10.32 -1.09 -5.58
CA ARG A 26 -10.91 -1.59 -6.86
C ARG A 26 -9.87 -1.94 -7.92
N GLY A 27 -8.63 -1.48 -7.78
CA GLY A 27 -7.55 -1.66 -8.75
C GLY A 27 -6.30 -2.26 -8.13
N ASN A 28 -5.46 -2.88 -8.96
CA ASN A 28 -4.25 -3.55 -8.50
C ASN A 28 -3.09 -2.58 -8.26
N LEU A 29 -3.08 -1.43 -8.94
CA LEU A 29 -2.07 -0.39 -8.76
C LEU A 29 -2.64 0.72 -7.87
N ILE A 30 -1.95 1.00 -6.77
CA ILE A 30 -2.42 1.90 -5.72
C ILE A 30 -1.33 2.95 -5.44
N ALA A 31 -1.68 4.24 -5.45
CA ALA A 31 -0.86 5.26 -4.79
C ALA A 31 -1.35 5.42 -3.35
N LEU A 32 -0.45 5.25 -2.39
CA LEU A 32 -0.74 5.45 -0.98
C LEU A 32 0.00 6.69 -0.47
N GLU A 33 -0.77 7.72 -0.16
CA GLU A 33 -0.28 9.01 0.33
C GLU A 33 -0.09 8.99 1.84
N GLY A 34 1.03 9.50 2.32
CA GLY A 34 1.39 9.58 3.74
C GLY A 34 1.96 8.29 4.34
N GLY A 35 2.32 7.29 3.53
CA GLY A 35 2.82 6.00 4.00
C GLY A 35 4.14 6.10 4.76
N ASP A 36 5.09 6.86 4.24
CA ASP A 36 6.38 7.12 4.88
C ASP A 36 6.22 7.99 6.14
N LYS A 37 5.33 9.00 6.08
CA LYS A 37 5.05 9.89 7.22
C LYS A 37 4.54 9.14 8.45
N VAL A 38 3.70 8.14 8.25
CA VAL A 38 3.15 7.31 9.34
C VAL A 38 4.04 6.12 9.69
N GLY A 39 5.18 5.94 9.01
CA GLY A 39 6.06 4.79 9.23
C GLY A 39 5.38 3.46 8.92
N LEU A 40 4.58 3.41 7.84
CA LEU A 40 3.69 2.29 7.53
C LEU A 40 4.39 0.93 7.51
N VAL A 41 5.61 0.86 6.95
CA VAL A 41 6.41 -0.38 6.93
C VAL A 41 6.65 -0.92 8.34
N GLY A 42 6.97 -0.03 9.29
CA GLY A 42 7.16 -0.36 10.70
C GLY A 42 5.87 -0.80 11.39
N LEU A 43 4.73 -0.20 11.03
CA LEU A 43 3.41 -0.60 11.54
C LEU A 43 2.95 -1.96 11.00
N LEU A 44 3.19 -2.22 9.71
CA LEU A 44 2.78 -3.46 9.04
C LEU A 44 3.66 -4.66 9.44
N ARG A 45 4.96 -4.47 9.65
CA ARG A 45 5.88 -5.58 9.98
C ARG A 45 5.39 -6.49 11.12
N PRO A 46 5.02 -6.00 12.33
CA PRO A 46 4.51 -6.86 13.40
C PRO A 46 3.14 -7.48 13.07
N LEU A 47 2.29 -6.80 12.29
CA LEU A 47 1.00 -7.34 11.86
C LEU A 47 1.20 -8.54 10.93
N VAL A 48 2.02 -8.38 9.90
CA VAL A 48 2.28 -9.40 8.88
C VAL A 48 3.06 -10.58 9.45
N ARG A 49 3.97 -10.34 10.42
CA ARG A 49 4.63 -11.44 11.15
C ARG A 49 3.64 -12.31 11.92
N ARG A 50 2.58 -11.73 12.49
CA ARG A 50 1.53 -12.48 13.22
C ARG A 50 0.49 -13.12 12.31
N SER A 51 0.03 -12.40 11.28
CA SER A 51 -1.02 -12.89 10.36
C SER A 51 -0.50 -13.86 9.31
N GLY A 52 0.80 -13.84 9.02
CA GLY A 52 1.41 -14.64 7.97
C GLY A 52 1.14 -14.15 6.55
N GLN A 53 0.46 -13.00 6.38
CA GLN A 53 0.14 -12.42 5.07
C GLN A 53 1.39 -12.23 4.19
N ALA A 54 1.23 -12.42 2.89
CA ALA A 54 2.32 -12.22 1.93
C ALA A 54 2.43 -10.74 1.56
N VAL A 55 3.15 -9.98 2.38
CA VAL A 55 3.49 -8.58 2.12
C VAL A 55 4.97 -8.48 1.83
N TYR A 56 5.31 -7.80 0.75
CA TYR A 56 6.67 -7.61 0.28
C TYR A 56 7.00 -6.13 0.24
N LEU A 57 8.26 -5.81 0.51
CA LEU A 57 8.80 -4.46 0.38
C LEU A 57 9.88 -4.46 -0.69
N TRP A 58 9.77 -3.53 -1.62
CA TRP A 58 10.81 -3.22 -2.58
C TRP A 58 11.37 -1.82 -2.30
N ASN A 59 12.70 -1.71 -2.32
CA ASN A 59 13.42 -0.45 -2.40
C ASN A 59 14.71 -0.66 -3.24
N PRO A 60 15.31 0.41 -3.78
CA PRO A 60 16.46 0.28 -4.68
C PRO A 60 17.73 -0.28 -4.01
N GLU A 61 17.86 -0.21 -2.67
CA GLU A 61 19.04 -0.68 -1.94
C GLU A 61 18.98 -2.19 -1.68
N LEU A 62 17.84 -2.68 -1.21
CA LEU A 62 17.67 -4.08 -0.76
C LEU A 62 17.01 -4.96 -1.83
N GLY A 63 16.31 -4.36 -2.79
CA GLY A 63 15.44 -5.09 -3.71
C GLY A 63 14.14 -5.52 -3.03
N LEU A 64 13.49 -6.52 -3.64
CA LEU A 64 12.21 -7.08 -3.20
C LEU A 64 12.44 -8.15 -2.12
N GLY A 65 11.92 -7.94 -0.91
CA GLY A 65 11.96 -8.92 0.18
C GLY A 65 10.60 -9.12 0.83
N ASN A 66 10.40 -10.26 1.50
CA ASN A 66 9.21 -10.47 2.32
C ASN A 66 9.30 -9.61 3.58
N LEU A 67 8.27 -8.82 3.89
CA LEU A 67 8.27 -7.92 5.04
C LEU A 67 8.37 -8.67 6.39
N ARG A 68 8.02 -9.97 6.40
CA ARG A 68 8.18 -10.86 7.56
C ARG A 68 9.63 -11.24 7.83
N GLU A 69 10.48 -11.24 6.82
CA GLU A 69 11.85 -11.73 6.87
C GLU A 69 12.82 -10.56 6.75
N GLU A 70 13.71 -10.40 7.73
CA GLU A 70 14.56 -9.20 7.78
C GLU A 70 15.72 -9.18 6.77
N HIS A 71 16.05 -10.32 6.15
CA HIS A 71 17.30 -10.44 5.39
C HIS A 71 17.22 -11.27 4.09
N VAL A 72 16.03 -11.69 3.66
CA VAL A 72 15.89 -12.50 2.43
C VAL A 72 15.26 -11.64 1.34
N GLY A 73 16.13 -11.02 0.54
CA GLY A 73 15.76 -10.33 -0.70
C GLY A 73 15.83 -11.28 -1.90
N LEU A 74 14.94 -11.10 -2.86
CA LEU A 74 14.99 -11.75 -4.15
C LEU A 74 16.28 -11.31 -4.88
N PRO A 75 17.17 -12.23 -5.30
CA PRO A 75 18.43 -11.87 -5.93
C PRO A 75 18.24 -10.99 -7.18
N GLY A 76 19.05 -9.93 -7.30
CA GLY A 76 19.04 -9.01 -8.44
C GLY A 76 17.82 -8.09 -8.53
N SER A 77 16.89 -8.20 -7.58
CA SER A 77 15.65 -7.42 -7.57
C SER A 77 15.83 -5.96 -7.13
N GLN A 78 17.06 -5.51 -6.83
CA GLN A 78 17.35 -4.07 -6.73
C GLN A 78 17.00 -3.34 -8.02
N ARG A 79 17.09 -4.04 -9.17
CA ARG A 79 16.58 -3.54 -10.44
C ARG A 79 15.06 -3.69 -10.47
N LEU A 80 14.37 -2.55 -10.58
CA LEU A 80 12.91 -2.49 -10.56
C LEU A 80 12.26 -3.43 -11.59
N ASN A 81 12.81 -3.50 -12.80
CA ASN A 81 12.31 -4.37 -13.86
C ASN A 81 12.26 -5.86 -13.47
N ILE A 82 13.24 -6.35 -12.70
CA ILE A 82 13.28 -7.73 -12.20
C ILE A 82 12.18 -7.94 -11.15
N ALA A 83 12.03 -7.00 -10.22
CA ALA A 83 10.97 -7.04 -9.22
C ALA A 83 9.57 -7.00 -9.85
N LEU A 84 9.34 -6.12 -10.83
CA LEU A 84 8.06 -6.02 -11.54
C LEU A 84 7.74 -7.28 -12.35
N ARG A 85 8.73 -7.92 -12.99
CA ARG A 85 8.51 -9.20 -13.69
C ARG A 85 8.18 -10.32 -12.71
N TYR A 86 8.87 -10.40 -11.58
CA TYR A 86 8.54 -11.34 -10.51
C TYR A 86 7.10 -11.13 -10.02
N MET A 87 6.71 -9.88 -9.76
CA MET A 87 5.33 -9.54 -9.40
C MET A 87 4.38 -9.98 -10.49
N LEU A 88 4.66 -9.71 -11.77
CA LEU A 88 3.76 -10.06 -12.87
C LEU A 88 3.51 -11.57 -12.98
N GLN A 89 4.53 -12.37 -12.70
CA GLN A 89 4.52 -13.83 -12.79
C GLN A 89 4.04 -14.55 -11.52
N SER A 90 3.77 -13.83 -10.42
CA SER A 90 3.42 -14.47 -9.14
C SER A 90 2.01 -15.09 -9.16
N ASN A 91 1.89 -16.41 -9.04
CA ASN A 91 0.58 -17.08 -9.06
C ASN A 91 -0.10 -17.13 -7.67
N HIS A 92 0.21 -16.19 -6.79
CA HIS A 92 -0.29 -16.19 -5.42
C HIS A 92 -0.72 -14.80 -4.96
N PHE A 93 -1.44 -14.79 -3.83
CA PHE A 93 -1.78 -13.56 -3.12
C PHE A 93 -0.50 -12.78 -2.77
N GLY A 94 -0.47 -11.48 -3.03
CA GLY A 94 0.68 -10.66 -2.66
C GLY A 94 0.37 -9.17 -2.62
N ILE A 95 0.84 -8.50 -1.57
CA ILE A 95 0.87 -7.04 -1.47
C ILE A 95 2.33 -6.61 -1.60
N TYR A 96 2.62 -5.78 -2.59
CA TYR A 96 3.96 -5.31 -2.93
C TYR A 96 4.05 -3.81 -2.68
N LEU A 97 4.75 -3.44 -1.61
CA LEU A 97 5.01 -2.04 -1.28
C LEU A 97 6.27 -1.59 -2.02
N LEU A 98 6.17 -0.55 -2.84
CA LEU A 98 7.32 0.03 -3.54
C LEU A 98 7.67 1.39 -2.92
N GLN A 99 8.90 1.52 -2.44
CA GLN A 99 9.45 2.77 -1.91
C GLN A 99 10.56 3.31 -2.81
N ARG A 100 10.74 4.64 -2.78
CA ARG A 100 11.86 5.34 -3.43
C ARG A 100 12.03 4.94 -4.90
N LEU A 101 10.95 5.00 -5.67
CA LEU A 101 11.04 4.64 -7.09
C LEU A 101 12.04 5.53 -7.84
N PRO A 102 12.86 4.95 -8.71
CA PRO A 102 13.70 5.72 -9.62
C PRO A 102 12.79 6.44 -10.61
N LEU A 103 12.97 7.76 -10.72
CA LEU A 103 12.25 8.61 -11.65
C LEU A 103 13.24 9.45 -12.46
N PRO A 104 12.97 9.69 -13.77
CA PRO A 104 11.80 9.23 -14.52
C PRO A 104 11.81 7.70 -14.74
N LEU A 105 10.62 7.13 -14.83
CA LEU A 105 10.46 5.68 -14.98
C LEU A 105 10.80 5.27 -16.43
N PRO A 106 11.65 4.25 -16.66
CA PRO A 106 11.86 3.70 -17.99
C PRO A 106 10.54 3.19 -18.61
N MET A 107 10.36 3.36 -19.92
CA MET A 107 9.14 2.95 -20.62
C MET A 107 8.82 1.46 -20.44
N ALA A 108 9.84 0.61 -20.36
CA ALA A 108 9.68 -0.82 -20.11
C ALA A 108 9.04 -1.10 -18.72
N ASP A 109 9.50 -0.39 -17.69
CA ASP A 109 8.97 -0.51 -16.33
C ASP A 109 7.56 0.08 -16.23
N ALA A 110 7.30 1.19 -16.94
CA ALA A 110 5.97 1.78 -17.03
C ALA A 110 4.95 0.82 -17.67
N THR A 111 5.38 0.10 -18.70
CA THR A 111 4.56 -0.91 -19.38
C THR A 111 4.24 -2.08 -18.44
N LEU A 112 5.22 -2.57 -17.69
CA LEU A 112 5.02 -3.62 -16.68
C LEU A 112 4.04 -3.20 -15.58
N LEU A 113 4.15 -1.95 -15.08
CA LEU A 113 3.19 -1.42 -14.10
C LEU A 113 1.77 -1.34 -14.66
N ARG A 114 1.58 -0.91 -15.91
CA ARG A 114 0.24 -0.91 -16.53
C ARG A 114 -0.30 -2.33 -16.72
N GLN A 115 0.55 -3.30 -17.07
CA GLN A 115 0.16 -4.70 -17.14
C GLN A 115 -0.27 -5.22 -15.77
N LEU A 116 0.48 -4.93 -14.71
CA LEU A 116 0.10 -5.27 -13.34
C LEU A 116 -1.22 -4.63 -12.92
N ALA A 117 -1.42 -3.36 -13.26
CA ALA A 117 -2.63 -2.62 -12.92
C ALA A 117 -3.89 -3.23 -13.56
N ARG A 118 -3.77 -3.75 -14.78
CA ARG A 118 -4.86 -4.34 -15.58
C ARG A 118 -4.96 -5.87 -15.46
N ALA A 119 -4.06 -6.51 -14.73
CA ALA A 119 -4.03 -7.96 -14.61
C ALA A 119 -5.30 -8.50 -13.93
N THR A 120 -6.00 -9.40 -14.60
CA THR A 120 -7.14 -10.13 -14.05
C THR A 120 -6.71 -11.54 -13.66
N SER A 121 -5.74 -11.66 -12.74
CA SER A 121 -5.42 -12.97 -12.17
C SER A 121 -6.49 -13.36 -11.16
N GLY A 122 -6.82 -14.66 -11.06
CA GLY A 122 -7.69 -15.20 -10.00
C GLY A 122 -7.11 -15.08 -8.57
N HIS A 123 -5.97 -14.39 -8.42
CA HIS A 123 -5.26 -14.15 -7.18
C HIS A 123 -5.13 -12.65 -6.96
N VAL A 124 -5.35 -12.20 -5.72
CA VAL A 124 -5.26 -10.78 -5.35
C VAL A 124 -3.79 -10.35 -5.36
N ARG A 125 -3.47 -9.39 -6.23
CA ARG A 125 -2.13 -8.80 -6.34
C ARG A 125 -2.22 -7.29 -6.24
N ARG A 126 -1.75 -6.73 -5.12
CA ARG A 126 -1.75 -5.28 -4.90
C ARG A 126 -0.33 -4.74 -5.03
N VAL A 127 -0.12 -3.82 -5.95
CA VAL A 127 1.12 -3.04 -6.08
C VAL A 127 0.85 -1.66 -5.52
N VAL A 128 1.49 -1.35 -4.41
CA VAL A 128 1.26 -0.14 -3.63
C VAL A 128 2.49 0.74 -3.71
N MET A 129 2.33 1.90 -4.33
CA MET A 129 3.33 2.95 -4.41
C MET A 129 3.24 3.76 -3.11
N LEU A 130 4.32 3.79 -2.32
CA LEU A 130 4.37 4.62 -1.12
C LEU A 130 4.85 6.02 -1.50
N ASP A 131 4.01 7.02 -1.21
CA ASP A 131 4.27 8.44 -1.45
C ASP A 131 4.83 8.75 -2.86
N PRO A 132 4.21 8.25 -3.95
CA PRO A 132 4.68 8.58 -5.29
C PRO A 132 4.50 10.08 -5.57
N PRO A 133 5.41 10.71 -6.34
CA PRO A 133 5.24 12.10 -6.72
C PRO A 133 4.05 12.26 -7.68
N GLU A 134 3.49 13.47 -7.73
CA GLU A 134 2.30 13.75 -8.55
C GLU A 134 2.50 13.47 -10.04
N SER A 135 3.71 13.67 -10.57
CA SER A 135 4.03 13.35 -11.96
C SER A 135 3.84 11.86 -12.29
N PHE A 136 4.15 10.98 -11.33
CA PHE A 136 3.87 9.56 -11.45
C PHE A 136 2.36 9.31 -11.40
N VAL A 137 1.66 9.87 -10.42
CA VAL A 137 0.19 9.72 -10.28
C VAL A 137 -0.53 10.14 -11.56
N ALA A 138 -0.15 11.29 -12.13
CA ALA A 138 -0.71 11.79 -13.39
C ALA A 138 -0.48 10.82 -14.55
N SER A 139 0.69 10.18 -14.62
CA SER A 139 1.07 9.24 -15.70
C SER A 139 0.28 7.93 -15.70
N PHE A 140 -0.33 7.57 -14.56
CA PHE A 140 -1.09 6.32 -14.37
C PHE A 140 -2.53 6.57 -13.91
N ASN A 141 -3.05 7.80 -14.02
CA ASN A 141 -4.37 8.19 -13.50
C ASN A 141 -5.54 7.34 -14.07
N ASP A 142 -5.36 6.72 -15.23
CA ASP A 142 -6.34 5.84 -15.86
C ASP A 142 -6.47 4.46 -15.18
N VAL A 143 -5.45 4.01 -14.46
CA VAL A 143 -5.38 2.67 -13.87
C VAL A 143 -5.05 2.64 -12.38
N LEU A 144 -4.63 3.78 -11.82
CA LEU A 144 -4.17 3.91 -10.45
C LEU A 144 -5.32 4.30 -9.52
N VAL A 145 -5.40 3.62 -8.37
CA VAL A 145 -6.31 3.99 -7.28
C VAL A 145 -5.54 4.79 -6.24
N ARG A 146 -6.06 5.96 -5.84
CA ARG A 146 -5.47 6.77 -4.77
C ARG A 146 -6.07 6.39 -3.42
N LEU A 147 -5.21 6.21 -2.43
CA LEU A 147 -5.56 6.02 -1.02
C LEU A 147 -4.70 6.98 -0.17
N SER A 148 -5.22 7.36 0.99
CA SER A 148 -4.49 8.16 1.98
C SER A 148 -4.37 7.40 3.29
N CYS A 149 -3.19 7.43 3.90
CA CYS A 149 -2.96 6.92 5.26
C CYS A 149 -3.64 7.76 6.34
N GLN A 150 -4.07 8.98 6.02
CA GLN A 150 -4.94 9.72 6.91
C GLN A 150 -6.32 9.07 6.89
N SER A 151 -6.78 8.60 8.05
CA SER A 151 -8.19 8.32 8.26
C SER A 151 -8.92 9.66 8.14
N GLU A 152 -9.89 9.77 7.23
CA GLU A 152 -10.78 10.94 7.27
C GLU A 152 -11.29 11.07 8.70
N PRO A 153 -11.23 12.28 9.30
CA PRO A 153 -11.73 12.46 10.63
C PRO A 153 -13.19 12.00 10.60
N ALA A 154 -13.51 10.95 11.36
CA ALA A 154 -14.88 10.52 11.54
C ALA A 154 -15.69 11.77 11.87
N GLN A 155 -16.58 12.16 10.95
CA GLN A 155 -17.35 13.37 11.06
C GLN A 155 -18.09 13.26 12.38
N ARG A 156 -17.65 14.02 13.39
CA ARG A 156 -18.18 13.86 14.74
C ARG A 156 -19.65 14.24 14.64
N PRO A 157 -20.58 13.30 14.87
CA PRO A 157 -21.98 13.62 14.73
C PRO A 157 -22.29 14.77 15.68
N ARG A 158 -22.79 15.88 15.14
CA ARG A 158 -23.19 17.04 15.91
C ARG A 158 -24.67 16.93 16.22
N LEU A 159 -25.08 17.37 17.40
CA LEU A 159 -26.49 17.48 17.73
C LEU A 159 -26.99 18.83 17.23
N ARG A 160 -27.94 18.83 16.30
CA ARG A 160 -28.63 20.03 15.82
C ARG A 160 -30.13 19.82 15.95
N ASP A 161 -30.80 20.69 16.70
CA ASP A 161 -32.26 20.66 16.91
C ASP A 161 -32.77 19.29 17.41
N GLY A 162 -32.02 18.64 18.32
CA GLY A 162 -32.35 17.32 18.85
C GLY A 162 -32.11 16.15 17.87
N ARG A 163 -31.52 16.41 16.70
CA ARG A 163 -31.17 15.39 15.70
C ARG A 163 -29.65 15.26 15.59
N TRP A 164 -29.17 14.02 15.54
CA TRP A 164 -27.78 13.74 15.22
C TRP A 164 -27.56 13.94 13.73
N ILE A 165 -26.66 14.85 13.37
CA ILE A 165 -26.23 15.11 11.99
C ILE A 165 -24.78 14.65 11.83
N LEU A 166 -24.48 13.93 10.74
CA LEU A 166 -23.12 13.56 10.34
C LEU A 166 -22.44 14.73 9.64
#